data_AF-A0A1V0FZ64-F1
#
_entry.id   AF-A0A1V0FZ64-F1
#
_cell.length_a   1.000
_cell.length_b   1.000
_cell.length_c   1.000
_cell.angle_alpha   90.00
_cell.angle_beta   90.00
_cell.angle_gamma   90.00
#
_symmetry.space_group_name_H-M   'P 1'
#
loop_
_entity.id
_entity.type
_entity.pdbx_description
1 polymer ?
#
loop_
_entity_poly.entity_id
_entity_poly.type
_entity_poly.pdbx_seq_one_letter_code
_entity_poly.pdbx_strand_id
1 'polypeptide(L)'
;MQTLCFVAAVLTAIQGLLAAEEDPAAAKIANGCDVQVYLEAIHKTLANKAEAAREDARSNDDRRRKFTIAAAAATDPKHKCLLQAVAGQAAISAAAAASQEKQTQRIVVPALGAISELLKLNAAAIALSGLELEFGNTVYRRIDGSSHATISKITTKKTSTLICAKRKNSEENKIGGETPQPSKLLKLPVLKPADLYTTTKLNYLKLTMQQNCASGHGSYSAWGTAASGCEQGTITNLAPSIDATSKLGTEAAPYKTEDVQLYEQADQTGKCNEANARADATTEPHKVAADKICTAMVHKPTSHTPLTLDGSTLSSNEDIKRIAERCLGQYKDKTKLATQEEEQLTNFLKEAYTKSETDFKTNFKTLVEKKKVKVKKGDEIKSVDIETIDNDADEHDALARLTAEHVSEKLTEDQKPNTKDQGQSGEKTGEKKEGEKITGVNCSRHATQDACTKDQNCKWENNACKDSSFLVNKKFAIMVSAFVSLVGF
;
A
#
# COMPACT_ATOMS: atom_id res chain seq x y z
N MET A 1 0.18 41.36 -8.81
CA MET A 1 1.37 40.58 -8.43
C MET A 1 1.22 40.23 -6.96
N GLN A 2 0.79 39.01 -6.65
CA GLN A 2 0.63 38.56 -5.27
C GLN A 2 1.05 37.10 -5.21
N THR A 3 2.07 36.89 -4.40
CA THR A 3 2.90 35.70 -4.27
C THR A 3 2.07 34.52 -3.77
N LEU A 4 1.91 33.47 -4.58
CA LEU A 4 1.41 32.18 -4.12
C LEU A 4 2.50 31.50 -3.27
N CYS A 5 2.34 31.54 -1.96
CA CYS A 5 3.07 30.66 -1.06
C CYS A 5 2.43 29.27 -1.11
N PHE A 6 3.00 28.37 -1.91
CA PHE A 6 2.86 26.94 -1.68
C PHE A 6 3.50 26.62 -0.33
N VAL A 7 2.69 26.47 0.71
CA VAL A 7 3.14 25.87 1.97
C VAL A 7 3.35 24.39 1.69
N ALA A 8 4.53 24.03 1.20
CA ALA A 8 5.08 22.70 1.41
C ALA A 8 5.28 22.56 2.92
N ALA A 9 4.29 21.97 3.61
CA ALA A 9 4.45 21.57 5.00
C ALA A 9 5.49 20.45 5.03
N VAL A 10 6.77 20.83 5.09
CA VAL A 10 7.83 19.95 5.56
C VAL A 10 7.53 19.72 7.03
N LEU A 11 6.82 18.63 7.32
CA LEU A 11 6.67 18.13 8.67
C LEU A 11 8.06 17.67 9.14
N THR A 12 8.84 18.58 9.72
CA THR A 12 9.92 18.19 10.63
C THR A 12 9.24 17.56 11.84
N ALA A 13 9.05 16.25 11.78
CA ALA A 13 8.63 15.47 12.94
C ALA A 13 9.70 15.67 14.03
N ILE A 14 9.38 16.47 15.04
CA ILE A 14 10.12 16.45 16.29
C ILE A 14 9.91 15.05 16.85
N GLN A 15 10.88 14.17 16.65
CA GLN A 15 10.94 12.86 17.27
C GLN A 15 11.12 13.09 18.77
N GLY A 16 10.01 13.27 19.49
CA GLY A 16 10.02 13.35 20.95
C GLY A 16 10.58 12.05 21.51
N LEU A 17 11.64 12.17 22.30
CA LEU A 17 12.17 11.07 23.08
C LEU A 17 11.11 10.68 24.13
N LEU A 18 10.69 9.42 24.12
CA LEU A 18 9.74 8.88 25.09
C LEU A 18 10.45 7.84 25.93
N ALA A 19 10.46 8.02 27.26
CA ALA A 19 10.91 6.99 28.18
C ALA A 19 10.13 5.69 27.94
N ALA A 20 10.83 4.57 27.88
CA ALA A 20 10.26 3.28 27.52
C ALA A 20 10.93 2.14 28.27
N GLU A 21 10.12 1.14 28.64
CA GLU A 21 10.59 -0.15 29.12
C GLU A 21 10.69 -1.13 27.95
N GLU A 22 11.68 -2.03 28.02
CA GLU A 22 11.85 -3.10 27.04
C GLU A 22 10.61 -4.00 26.97
N ASP A 23 10.35 -4.57 25.79
CA ASP A 23 9.26 -5.52 25.64
C ASP A 23 9.46 -6.75 26.55
N PRO A 24 8.50 -7.08 27.44
CA PRO A 24 8.56 -8.26 28.30
C PRO A 24 8.80 -9.58 27.56
N ALA A 25 8.28 -9.72 26.33
CA ALA A 25 8.51 -10.89 25.50
C ALA A 25 9.94 -10.92 24.94
N ALA A 26 10.50 -9.76 24.55
CA ALA A 26 11.87 -9.65 24.07
C ALA A 26 12.88 -9.99 25.19
N ALA A 27 12.62 -9.51 26.41
CA ALA A 27 13.43 -9.82 27.59
C ALA A 27 13.47 -11.32 27.97
N LYS A 28 12.52 -12.12 27.46
CA LYS A 28 12.40 -13.56 27.71
C LYS A 28 12.91 -14.44 26.57
N ILE A 29 13.49 -13.87 25.51
CA ILE A 29 14.07 -14.63 24.40
C ILE A 29 15.21 -15.51 24.91
N ALA A 30 15.10 -16.82 24.74
CA ALA A 30 16.09 -17.78 25.22
C ALA A 30 16.79 -18.57 24.10
N ASN A 31 16.16 -18.67 22.92
CA ASN A 31 16.67 -19.49 21.81
C ASN A 31 16.23 -18.94 20.43
N GLY A 32 16.73 -19.57 19.38
CA GLY A 32 16.47 -19.14 17.99
C GLY A 32 15.01 -19.24 17.56
N CYS A 33 14.22 -20.13 18.17
CA CYS A 33 12.79 -20.19 17.90
C CYS A 33 12.04 -19.01 18.53
N ASP A 34 12.47 -18.51 19.68
CA ASP A 34 11.90 -17.29 20.28
C ASP A 34 12.25 -16.07 19.42
N VAL A 35 13.48 -15.98 18.91
CA VAL A 35 13.87 -14.94 17.95
C VAL A 35 13.03 -15.01 16.69
N GLN A 36 12.76 -16.21 16.16
CA GLN A 36 11.91 -16.36 14.98
C GLN A 36 10.51 -15.78 15.22
N VAL A 37 9.89 -16.15 16.33
CA VAL A 37 8.55 -15.66 16.72
C VAL A 37 8.54 -14.15 16.85
N TYR A 38 9.58 -13.58 17.47
CA TYR A 38 9.66 -12.14 17.65
C TYR A 38 9.83 -11.41 16.31
N LEU A 39 10.74 -11.87 15.44
CA LEU A 39 10.94 -11.28 14.11
C LEU A 39 9.68 -11.38 13.23
N GLU A 40 8.93 -12.49 13.32
CA GLU A 40 7.63 -12.63 12.65
C GLU A 40 6.60 -11.63 13.18
N ALA A 41 6.61 -11.31 14.48
CA ALA A 41 5.76 -10.29 15.07
C ALA A 41 6.10 -8.87 14.59
N ILE A 42 7.40 -8.54 14.45
CA ILE A 42 7.84 -7.27 13.85
C ILE A 42 7.37 -7.21 12.39
N HIS A 43 7.61 -8.27 11.62
CA HIS A 43 7.19 -8.37 10.22
C HIS A 43 5.68 -8.11 10.08
N LYS A 44 4.85 -8.79 10.89
CA LYS A 44 3.39 -8.62 10.88
C LYS A 44 2.98 -7.19 11.22
N THR A 45 3.57 -6.59 12.25
CA THR A 45 3.28 -5.20 12.66
C THR A 45 3.55 -4.22 11.52
N LEU A 46 4.70 -4.34 10.86
CA LEU A 46 5.08 -3.47 9.74
C LEU A 46 4.23 -3.74 8.49
N ALA A 47 3.94 -5.02 8.19
CA ALA A 47 3.07 -5.38 7.08
C ALA A 47 1.65 -4.80 7.25
N ASN A 48 1.09 -4.87 8.46
CA ASN A 48 -0.20 -4.26 8.78
C ASN A 48 -0.16 -2.73 8.63
N LYS A 49 0.93 -2.08 9.03
CA LYS A 49 1.11 -0.63 8.83
C LYS A 49 1.11 -0.26 7.34
N ALA A 50 1.81 -1.03 6.52
CA ALA A 50 1.84 -0.85 5.07
C ALA A 50 0.46 -1.08 4.44
N GLU A 51 -0.27 -2.09 4.90
CA GLU A 51 -1.60 -2.41 4.37
C GLU A 51 -2.64 -1.37 4.78
N ALA A 52 -2.63 -0.90 6.03
CA ALA A 52 -3.53 0.16 6.47
C ALA A 52 -3.40 1.43 5.61
N ALA A 53 -2.18 1.81 5.22
CA ALA A 53 -1.96 2.94 4.31
C ALA A 53 -2.50 2.68 2.89
N ARG A 54 -2.44 1.43 2.39
CA ARG A 54 -3.03 1.06 1.10
C ARG A 54 -4.55 1.09 1.15
N GLU A 55 -5.14 0.55 2.22
CA GLU A 55 -6.59 0.56 2.42
C GLU A 55 -7.14 1.99 2.52
N ASP A 56 -6.43 2.87 3.22
CA ASP A 56 -6.80 4.28 3.34
C ASP A 56 -6.77 5.00 1.98
N ALA A 57 -5.71 4.78 1.17
CA ALA A 57 -5.64 5.31 -0.19
C ALA A 57 -6.75 4.78 -1.10
N ARG A 58 -7.02 3.47 -1.06
CA ARG A 58 -8.11 2.83 -1.83
C ARG A 58 -9.48 3.38 -1.43
N SER A 59 -9.76 3.47 -0.14
CA SER A 59 -11.06 3.97 0.36
C SER A 59 -11.33 5.41 -0.09
N ASN A 60 -10.30 6.26 -0.07
CA ASN A 60 -10.42 7.64 -0.55
C ASN A 60 -10.60 7.72 -2.07
N ASP A 61 -9.89 6.89 -2.84
CA ASP A 61 -10.06 6.86 -4.29
C ASP A 61 -11.45 6.34 -4.70
N ASP A 62 -11.94 5.29 -4.06
CA ASP A 62 -13.30 4.78 -4.29
C ASP A 62 -14.36 5.84 -4.01
N ARG A 63 -14.18 6.59 -2.92
CA ARG A 63 -15.08 7.70 -2.59
C ARG A 63 -15.01 8.79 -3.65
N ARG A 64 -13.81 9.21 -4.05
CA ARG A 64 -13.60 10.20 -5.12
C ARG A 64 -14.34 9.76 -6.39
N ARG A 65 -14.13 8.52 -6.83
CA ARG A 65 -14.77 7.94 -8.02
C ARG A 65 -16.29 7.99 -7.93
N LYS A 66 -16.87 7.45 -6.86
CA LYS A 66 -18.33 7.41 -6.66
C LYS A 66 -18.96 8.80 -6.74
N PHE A 67 -18.41 9.78 -6.02
CA PHE A 67 -18.97 11.13 -6.01
C PHE A 67 -18.73 11.89 -7.31
N THR A 68 -17.62 11.64 -8.02
CA THR A 68 -17.34 12.25 -9.32
C THR A 68 -18.37 11.81 -10.37
N ILE A 69 -18.64 10.50 -10.46
CA ILE A 69 -19.64 9.95 -11.38
C ILE A 69 -21.04 10.42 -10.98
N ALA A 70 -21.37 10.41 -9.68
CA ALA A 70 -22.67 10.86 -9.18
C ALA A 70 -22.93 12.34 -9.50
N ALA A 71 -21.93 13.21 -9.32
CA ALA A 71 -22.03 14.62 -9.68
C ALA A 71 -22.22 14.80 -11.19
N ALA A 72 -21.51 14.03 -12.02
CA ALA A 72 -21.69 14.05 -13.46
C ALA A 72 -23.07 13.54 -13.90
N ALA A 73 -23.64 12.53 -13.22
CA ALA A 73 -24.93 11.94 -13.54
C ALA A 73 -26.14 12.71 -12.97
N ALA A 74 -25.91 13.69 -12.10
CA ALA A 74 -26.96 14.50 -11.50
C ALA A 74 -27.54 15.49 -12.53
N THR A 75 -28.87 15.48 -12.65
CA THR A 75 -29.62 16.39 -13.54
C THR A 75 -30.06 17.66 -12.81
N ASP A 76 -30.39 17.56 -11.53
CA ASP A 76 -30.72 18.72 -10.70
C ASP A 76 -29.46 19.57 -10.43
N PRO A 77 -29.44 20.87 -10.79
CA PRO A 77 -28.26 21.71 -10.63
C PRO A 77 -27.77 21.82 -9.19
N LYS A 78 -28.69 21.82 -8.21
CA LYS A 78 -28.33 21.91 -6.78
C LYS A 78 -27.65 20.62 -6.32
N HIS A 79 -28.23 19.44 -6.58
CA HIS A 79 -27.63 18.16 -6.24
C HIS A 79 -26.29 17.95 -6.95
N LYS A 80 -26.22 18.30 -8.25
CA LYS A 80 -24.96 18.28 -9.00
C LYS A 80 -23.87 19.07 -8.29
N CYS A 81 -24.21 20.28 -7.85
CA CYS A 81 -23.28 21.15 -7.15
C CYS A 81 -22.81 20.57 -5.80
N LEU A 82 -23.75 20.08 -5.00
CA LEU A 82 -23.48 19.48 -3.70
C LEU A 82 -22.62 18.22 -3.83
N LEU A 83 -22.91 17.36 -4.81
CA LEU A 83 -22.11 16.16 -5.08
C LEU A 83 -20.73 16.51 -5.62
N GLN A 84 -20.62 17.56 -6.46
CA GLN A 84 -19.34 18.03 -6.96
C GLN A 84 -18.43 18.59 -5.86
N ALA A 85 -19.00 19.25 -4.85
CA ALA A 85 -18.23 19.70 -3.68
C ALA A 85 -17.68 18.52 -2.87
N VAL A 86 -18.47 17.46 -2.65
CA VAL A 86 -17.99 16.23 -2.02
C VAL A 86 -16.95 15.51 -2.88
N ALA A 87 -17.16 15.46 -4.21
CA ALA A 87 -16.22 14.84 -5.14
C ALA A 87 -14.85 15.54 -5.15
N GLY A 88 -14.85 16.88 -5.18
CA GLY A 88 -13.61 17.65 -5.18
C GLY A 88 -12.86 17.54 -3.84
N GLN A 89 -13.58 17.54 -2.70
CA GLN A 89 -12.96 17.26 -1.40
C GLN A 89 -12.38 15.85 -1.36
N ALA A 90 -13.13 14.84 -1.84
CA ALA A 90 -12.65 13.47 -1.91
C ALA A 90 -11.43 13.32 -2.83
N ALA A 91 -11.34 14.08 -3.92
CA ALA A 91 -10.15 14.10 -4.78
C ALA A 91 -8.91 14.65 -4.06
N ILE A 92 -9.07 15.71 -3.25
CA ILE A 92 -7.98 16.25 -2.41
C ILE A 92 -7.52 15.20 -1.40
N SER A 93 -8.46 14.55 -0.70
CA SER A 93 -8.14 13.49 0.26
C SER A 93 -7.49 12.28 -0.41
N ALA A 94 -7.97 11.85 -1.57
CA ALA A 94 -7.40 10.73 -2.33
C ALA A 94 -5.96 11.01 -2.77
N ALA A 95 -5.67 12.22 -3.26
CA ALA A 95 -4.31 12.61 -3.61
C ALA A 95 -3.36 12.62 -2.40
N ALA A 96 -3.84 13.14 -1.25
CA ALA A 96 -3.07 13.13 -0.01
C ALA A 96 -2.80 11.71 0.50
N ALA A 97 -3.84 10.86 0.53
CA ALA A 97 -3.75 9.46 0.94
C ALA A 97 -2.80 8.65 0.03
N ALA A 98 -2.87 8.84 -1.30
CA ALA A 98 -1.97 8.18 -2.24
C ALA A 98 -0.50 8.62 -2.08
N SER A 99 -0.26 9.90 -1.76
CA SER A 99 1.09 10.39 -1.44
C SER A 99 1.62 9.75 -0.16
N GLN A 100 0.78 9.67 0.88
CA GLN A 100 1.11 9.08 2.16
C GLN A 100 1.35 7.56 2.06
N GLU A 101 0.56 6.86 1.25
CA GLU A 101 0.78 5.44 0.93
C GLU A 101 2.16 5.24 0.32
N LYS A 102 2.50 5.99 -0.75
CA LYS A 102 3.81 5.92 -1.41
C LYS A 102 4.96 6.18 -0.44
N GLN A 103 4.84 7.19 0.41
CA GLN A 103 5.84 7.49 1.45
C GLN A 103 5.99 6.33 2.43
N THR A 104 4.87 5.78 2.91
CA THR A 104 4.84 4.66 3.86
C THR A 104 5.47 3.40 3.25
N GLN A 105 5.15 3.09 1.99
CA GLN A 105 5.76 1.97 1.27
C GLN A 105 7.28 2.14 1.13
N ARG A 106 7.76 3.33 0.75
CA ARG A 106 9.19 3.63 0.62
C ARG A 106 9.96 3.40 1.92
N ILE A 107 9.33 3.63 3.07
CA ILE A 107 9.93 3.44 4.39
C ILE A 107 9.81 1.99 4.87
N VAL A 108 8.63 1.38 4.73
CA VAL A 108 8.32 0.09 5.36
C VAL A 108 8.83 -1.10 4.54
N VAL A 109 8.78 -1.04 3.20
CA VAL A 109 9.21 -2.18 2.36
C VAL A 109 10.68 -2.56 2.56
N PRO A 110 11.65 -1.62 2.63
CA PRO A 110 13.04 -1.96 2.95
C PRO A 110 13.19 -2.67 4.31
N ALA A 111 12.40 -2.30 5.32
CA ALA A 111 12.41 -2.93 6.63
C ALA A 111 11.86 -4.37 6.57
N LEU A 112 10.77 -4.60 5.85
CA LEU A 112 10.23 -5.95 5.63
C LEU A 112 11.23 -6.86 4.92
N GLY A 113 11.95 -6.32 3.92
CA GLY A 113 13.06 -7.02 3.26
C GLY A 113 14.18 -7.39 4.23
N ALA A 114 14.61 -6.44 5.07
CA ALA A 114 15.63 -6.69 6.08
C ALA A 114 15.22 -7.75 7.11
N ILE A 115 13.98 -7.71 7.60
CA ILE A 115 13.44 -8.72 8.52
C ILE A 115 13.40 -10.11 7.86
N SER A 116 13.05 -10.17 6.57
CA SER A 116 13.04 -11.44 5.83
C SER A 116 14.43 -12.06 5.74
N GLU A 117 15.49 -11.26 5.56
CA GLU A 117 16.87 -11.76 5.59
C GLU A 117 17.30 -12.20 7.00
N LEU A 118 16.91 -11.46 8.05
CA LEU A 118 17.15 -11.88 9.43
C LEU A 118 16.45 -13.20 9.77
N LEU A 119 15.22 -13.40 9.30
CA LEU A 119 14.47 -14.65 9.45
C LEU A 119 15.19 -15.82 8.76
N LYS A 120 15.74 -15.61 7.55
CA LYS A 120 16.53 -16.64 6.85
C LYS A 120 17.81 -17.00 7.61
N LEU A 121 18.54 -16.00 8.08
CA LEU A 121 19.75 -16.21 8.87
C LEU A 121 19.45 -16.97 10.17
N ASN A 122 18.36 -16.59 10.84
CA ASN A 122 17.91 -17.27 12.04
C ASN A 122 17.48 -18.72 11.76
N ALA A 123 16.79 -18.99 10.65
CA ALA A 123 16.42 -20.34 10.25
C ALA A 123 17.65 -21.22 9.98
N ALA A 124 18.69 -20.67 9.35
CA ALA A 124 19.97 -21.36 9.17
C ALA A 124 20.62 -21.68 10.53
N ALA A 125 20.61 -20.72 11.46
CA ALA A 125 21.16 -20.91 12.80
C ALA A 125 20.45 -22.02 13.58
N ILE A 126 19.11 -22.05 13.51
CA ILE A 126 18.28 -23.11 14.10
C ILE A 126 18.67 -24.47 13.51
N ALA A 127 18.77 -24.57 12.19
CA ALA A 127 19.14 -25.81 11.51
C ALA A 127 20.53 -26.31 11.91
N LEU A 128 21.53 -25.41 11.97
CA LEU A 128 22.89 -25.72 12.42
C LEU A 128 22.94 -26.17 13.89
N SER A 129 22.10 -25.57 14.74
CA SER A 129 21.97 -25.95 16.15
C SER A 129 21.27 -27.30 16.33
N GLY A 130 20.44 -27.71 15.35
CA GLY A 130 19.76 -28.99 15.33
C GLY A 130 20.61 -30.14 14.79
N LEU A 131 21.71 -29.83 14.09
CA LEU A 131 22.53 -30.81 13.38
C LEU A 131 23.26 -31.74 14.36
N GLU A 132 23.01 -33.04 14.24
CA GLU A 132 23.72 -34.08 14.98
C GLU A 132 24.56 -34.91 14.00
N LEU A 133 25.73 -35.36 14.47
CA LEU A 133 26.64 -36.22 13.70
C LEU A 133 26.66 -37.65 14.24
N GLU A 134 26.97 -38.62 13.38
CA GLU A 134 27.10 -40.03 13.73
C GLU A 134 28.16 -40.74 12.89
N PHE A 135 28.66 -41.87 13.40
CA PHE A 135 29.37 -42.87 12.61
C PHE A 135 28.38 -43.94 12.15
N GLY A 136 28.41 -44.28 10.85
CA GLY A 136 27.67 -45.43 10.33
C GLY A 136 28.39 -46.76 10.61
N ASN A 137 27.78 -47.88 10.19
CA ASN A 137 28.32 -49.22 10.49
C ASN A 137 29.53 -49.61 9.61
N THR A 138 29.62 -49.11 8.38
CA THR A 138 30.66 -49.48 7.38
C THR A 138 31.40 -48.24 6.86
N VAL A 139 31.93 -47.44 7.80
CA VAL A 139 32.48 -46.11 7.51
C VAL A 139 33.99 -45.99 7.65
N TYR A 140 34.68 -47.10 7.87
CA TYR A 140 36.11 -47.13 8.15
C TYR A 140 36.88 -47.75 6.97
N ARG A 141 37.99 -47.13 6.56
CA ARG A 141 38.93 -47.73 5.59
C ARG A 141 40.37 -47.33 5.92
N ARG A 142 41.34 -48.08 5.37
CA ARG A 142 42.74 -47.65 5.36
C ARG A 142 42.92 -46.51 4.36
N ILE A 143 43.87 -45.61 4.63
CA ILE A 143 44.28 -44.60 3.66
C ILE A 143 45.07 -45.28 2.54
N ASP A 144 44.71 -44.99 1.29
CA ASP A 144 45.39 -45.54 0.12
C ASP A 144 46.88 -45.14 0.15
N GLY A 145 47.78 -46.13 -0.01
CA GLY A 145 49.22 -45.90 0.03
C GLY A 145 49.83 -45.67 1.42
N SER A 146 49.07 -45.81 2.52
CA SER A 146 49.59 -45.73 3.90
C SER A 146 49.43 -47.06 4.65
N SER A 147 50.50 -47.52 5.29
CA SER A 147 50.50 -48.69 6.17
C SER A 147 50.06 -48.40 7.61
N HIS A 148 49.92 -47.12 7.97
CA HIS A 148 49.80 -46.70 9.38
C HIS A 148 48.61 -45.76 9.64
N ALA A 149 47.69 -45.59 8.69
CA ALA A 149 46.57 -44.67 8.85
C ALA A 149 45.22 -45.25 8.39
N THR A 150 44.17 -44.91 9.15
CA THR A 150 42.78 -45.20 8.83
C THR A 150 41.99 -43.90 8.75
N ILE A 151 40.88 -43.92 8.01
CA ILE A 151 39.92 -42.82 7.90
C ILE A 151 38.53 -43.32 8.28
N SER A 152 37.80 -42.50 9.04
CA SER A 152 36.44 -42.75 9.49
C SER A 152 35.51 -41.72 8.86
N LYS A 153 34.46 -42.15 8.17
CA LYS A 153 33.44 -41.26 7.60
C LYS A 153 32.41 -40.90 8.67
N ILE A 154 32.25 -39.60 8.92
CA ILE A 154 31.20 -39.02 9.77
C ILE A 154 30.04 -38.60 8.87
N THR A 155 28.81 -38.91 9.27
CA THR A 155 27.58 -38.52 8.57
C THR A 155 26.66 -37.72 9.47
N THR A 156 25.69 -37.03 8.89
CA THR A 156 24.63 -36.35 9.66
C THR A 156 23.59 -37.37 10.13
N LYS A 157 23.26 -37.34 11.41
CA LYS A 157 22.20 -38.14 12.00
C LYS A 157 20.85 -37.55 11.66
N LYS A 158 19.91 -38.40 11.24
CA LYS A 158 18.51 -38.00 11.00
C LYS A 158 17.83 -37.67 12.33
N THR A 159 17.86 -36.41 12.75
CA THR A 159 17.07 -35.88 13.87
C THR A 159 15.71 -35.35 13.38
N SER A 160 14.72 -35.33 14.27
CA SER A 160 13.32 -35.05 13.92
C SER A 160 12.92 -33.56 13.92
N THR A 161 13.78 -32.62 14.30
CA THR A 161 13.42 -31.19 14.36
C THR A 161 14.59 -30.26 14.00
N LEU A 162 14.81 -30.07 12.70
CA LEU A 162 15.74 -29.04 12.15
C LEU A 162 15.07 -27.66 12.00
N ILE A 163 13.77 -27.59 12.28
CA ILE A 163 12.95 -26.40 12.17
C ILE A 163 12.26 -26.18 13.51
N CYS A 164 12.00 -24.93 13.84
CA CYS A 164 11.05 -24.63 14.91
C CYS A 164 9.72 -25.29 14.55
N ALA A 165 9.16 -26.07 15.48
CA ALA A 165 7.87 -26.70 15.27
C ALA A 165 6.86 -25.61 14.85
N LYS A 166 6.17 -25.83 13.71
CA LYS A 166 5.10 -24.93 13.29
C LYS A 166 4.06 -24.90 14.38
N ARG A 167 3.97 -23.76 15.05
CA ARG A 167 3.09 -23.53 16.18
C ARG A 167 1.64 -23.41 15.67
N LYS A 168 0.72 -24.23 16.18
CA LYS A 168 -0.64 -24.42 15.65
C LYS A 168 -1.71 -23.51 16.29
N ASN A 169 -1.41 -22.73 17.33
CA ASN A 169 -2.44 -21.95 18.07
C ASN A 169 -2.02 -20.52 18.50
N SER A 170 -3.00 -19.69 18.88
CA SER A 170 -2.83 -18.28 19.30
C SER A 170 -2.04 -18.09 20.60
N GLU A 171 -2.04 -19.07 21.52
CA GLU A 171 -1.20 -19.05 22.74
C GLU A 171 0.28 -19.33 22.44
N GLU A 172 0.59 -19.87 21.26
CA GLU A 172 1.93 -20.34 20.92
C GLU A 172 2.80 -19.25 20.27
N ASN A 173 2.25 -18.07 19.98
CA ASN A 173 3.03 -16.89 19.56
C ASN A 173 3.61 -16.11 20.75
N LYS A 174 3.57 -16.70 21.95
CA LYS A 174 4.13 -16.12 23.16
C LYS A 174 5.57 -16.57 23.39
N ILE A 175 6.34 -15.71 24.04
CA ILE A 175 7.71 -15.98 24.48
C ILE A 175 7.72 -15.87 26.00
N GLY A 176 8.01 -16.97 26.68
CA GLY A 176 7.95 -17.05 28.15
C GLY A 176 6.60 -16.60 28.74
N GLY A 177 5.50 -16.87 28.05
CA GLY A 177 4.14 -16.49 28.44
C GLY A 177 3.69 -15.09 28.01
N GLU A 178 4.58 -14.27 27.46
CA GLU A 178 4.30 -12.89 27.02
C GLU A 178 4.03 -12.82 25.52
N THR A 179 3.10 -11.95 25.13
CA THR A 179 2.85 -11.65 23.72
C THR A 179 3.83 -10.58 23.22
N PRO A 180 4.56 -10.80 22.11
CA PRO A 180 5.41 -9.78 21.51
C PRO A 180 4.67 -8.46 21.24
N GLN A 181 5.27 -7.36 21.66
CA GLN A 181 4.87 -5.97 21.45
C GLN A 181 6.00 -5.21 20.74
N PRO A 182 6.17 -5.38 19.41
CA PRO A 182 7.25 -4.75 18.65
C PRO A 182 7.42 -3.24 18.87
N SER A 183 6.34 -2.51 19.17
CA SER A 183 6.39 -1.07 19.45
C SER A 183 7.20 -0.69 20.71
N LYS A 184 7.45 -1.64 21.61
CA LYS A 184 8.26 -1.45 22.83
C LYS A 184 9.68 -1.99 22.71
N LEU A 185 10.00 -2.65 21.59
CA LEU A 185 11.32 -3.23 21.38
C LEU A 185 12.39 -2.14 21.39
N LEU A 186 13.35 -2.20 22.32
CA LEU A 186 14.48 -1.25 22.37
C LEU A 186 15.71 -1.83 21.67
N LYS A 187 15.86 -3.15 21.72
CA LYS A 187 17.04 -3.87 21.22
C LYS A 187 16.63 -4.98 20.27
N LEU A 188 17.19 -4.97 19.05
CA LEU A 188 16.80 -5.94 18.04
C LEU A 188 17.47 -7.30 18.31
N PRO A 189 16.71 -8.39 18.51
CA PRO A 189 17.27 -9.72 18.68
C PRO A 189 17.75 -10.23 17.32
N VAL A 190 19.08 -10.20 17.11
CA VAL A 190 19.70 -10.65 15.86
C VAL A 190 20.93 -11.50 16.11
N LEU A 191 21.12 -12.46 15.22
CA LEU A 191 22.39 -13.14 15.05
C LEU A 191 23.25 -12.33 14.06
N LYS A 192 24.53 -12.10 14.38
CA LYS A 192 25.46 -11.52 13.41
C LYS A 192 25.83 -12.61 12.39
N PRO A 193 25.88 -12.32 11.08
CA PRO A 193 26.25 -13.34 10.09
C PRO A 193 27.60 -14.01 10.35
N ALA A 194 28.57 -13.23 10.84
CA ALA A 194 29.89 -13.75 11.23
C ALA A 194 29.81 -14.78 12.36
N ASP A 195 28.80 -14.70 13.23
CA ASP A 195 28.64 -15.59 14.38
C ASP A 195 27.82 -16.84 14.04
N LEU A 196 27.35 -17.00 12.79
CA LEU A 196 26.51 -18.14 12.40
C LEU A 196 27.18 -19.49 12.70
N TYR A 197 28.51 -19.59 12.54
CA TYR A 197 29.22 -20.84 12.85
C TYR A 197 29.15 -21.22 14.33
N THR A 198 28.99 -20.24 15.23
CA THR A 198 28.89 -20.47 16.67
C THR A 198 27.58 -21.15 17.07
N THR A 199 26.58 -21.17 16.18
CA THR A 199 25.28 -21.81 16.45
C THR A 199 25.33 -23.31 16.21
N THR A 200 26.41 -23.83 15.64
CA THR A 200 26.59 -25.27 15.43
C THR A 200 26.71 -25.99 16.77
N LYS A 201 26.04 -27.14 16.90
CA LYS A 201 26.29 -28.01 18.05
C LYS A 201 27.76 -28.42 18.07
N LEU A 202 28.38 -28.35 19.24
CA LEU A 202 29.68 -28.96 19.46
C LEU A 202 29.54 -30.47 19.28
N ASN A 203 30.34 -31.02 18.37
CA ASN A 203 30.40 -32.45 18.09
C ASN A 203 31.74 -32.96 18.60
N TYR A 204 31.70 -33.86 19.57
CA TYR A 204 32.91 -34.37 20.20
C TYR A 204 33.24 -35.75 19.66
N LEU A 205 34.46 -35.91 19.14
CA LEU A 205 35.00 -37.22 18.83
C LEU A 205 35.53 -37.85 20.13
N LYS A 206 34.93 -38.95 20.55
CA LYS A 206 35.41 -39.78 21.64
C LYS A 206 36.25 -40.93 21.10
N LEU A 207 37.48 -41.01 21.58
CA LEU A 207 38.39 -42.12 21.34
C LEU A 207 38.56 -42.89 22.65
N THR A 208 38.17 -44.16 22.65
CA THR A 208 38.39 -45.05 23.80
C THR A 208 39.77 -45.68 23.68
N MET A 209 40.63 -45.44 24.67
CA MET A 209 41.99 -45.99 24.75
C MET A 209 41.98 -47.39 25.41
N GLN A 210 43.08 -48.15 25.29
CA GLN A 210 43.11 -49.56 25.73
C GLN A 210 43.13 -49.73 27.26
N GLN A 211 43.73 -48.79 27.99
CA GLN A 211 43.78 -48.77 29.47
C GLN A 211 43.39 -47.39 30.03
N ASN A 212 43.40 -47.27 31.35
CA ASN A 212 43.08 -46.05 32.10
C ASN A 212 43.98 -44.86 31.70
N CYS A 213 43.39 -43.67 31.56
CA CYS A 213 44.12 -42.40 31.45
C CYS A 213 44.40 -41.85 32.85
N ALA A 214 45.68 -41.69 33.22
CA ALA A 214 46.10 -41.48 34.61
C ALA A 214 46.02 -40.03 35.17
N SER A 215 45.41 -39.07 34.46
CA SER A 215 45.43 -37.64 34.85
C SER A 215 44.04 -37.03 35.11
N GLY A 216 44.03 -35.88 35.80
CA GLY A 216 42.83 -35.14 36.18
C GLY A 216 41.87 -34.85 35.03
N HIS A 217 40.59 -35.07 35.28
CA HIS A 217 39.50 -34.85 34.34
C HIS A 217 38.98 -33.41 34.42
N GLY A 218 38.46 -32.87 33.31
CA GLY A 218 37.55 -31.71 33.36
C GLY A 218 37.99 -30.41 32.68
N SER A 219 39.12 -30.35 31.98
CA SER A 219 39.49 -29.17 31.18
C SER A 219 40.00 -29.54 29.79
N TYR A 220 39.60 -28.75 28.77
CA TYR A 220 40.13 -28.89 27.41
C TYR A 220 41.60 -28.51 27.37
N SER A 221 42.43 -29.33 26.71
CA SER A 221 43.86 -29.08 26.52
C SER A 221 44.30 -29.61 25.16
N ALA A 222 45.53 -29.30 24.74
CA ALA A 222 46.10 -29.87 23.53
C ALA A 222 46.07 -31.40 23.58
N TRP A 223 45.86 -32.07 22.45
CA TRP A 223 45.73 -33.54 22.37
C TRP A 223 46.87 -34.27 23.10
N GLY A 224 48.13 -33.86 22.90
CA GLY A 224 49.27 -34.49 23.55
C GLY A 224 49.24 -34.40 25.07
N THR A 225 48.68 -33.32 25.62
CA THR A 225 48.47 -33.15 27.07
C THR A 225 47.29 -33.98 27.56
N ALA A 226 46.16 -33.95 26.84
CA ALA A 226 44.95 -34.71 27.20
C ALA A 226 45.15 -36.23 27.11
N ALA A 227 45.97 -36.68 26.16
CA ALA A 227 46.33 -38.09 25.98
C ALA A 227 47.56 -38.50 26.80
N SER A 228 48.20 -37.57 27.51
CA SER A 228 49.37 -37.86 28.36
C SER A 228 48.97 -38.84 29.46
N GLY A 229 49.63 -39.99 29.53
CA GLY A 229 49.31 -41.03 30.50
C GLY A 229 48.10 -41.90 30.12
N CYS A 230 47.60 -41.80 28.89
CA CYS A 230 46.72 -42.81 28.29
C CYS A 230 47.55 -43.86 27.55
N GLU A 231 47.28 -45.15 27.77
CA GLU A 231 47.89 -46.22 26.98
C GLU A 231 47.14 -46.41 25.65
N GLN A 232 47.82 -46.13 24.53
CA GLN A 232 47.25 -46.32 23.20
C GLN A 232 47.10 -47.80 22.90
N GLY A 233 45.91 -48.21 22.46
CA GLY A 233 45.69 -49.58 22.00
C GLY A 233 46.21 -49.86 20.59
N THR A 234 46.21 -51.12 20.17
CA THR A 234 46.31 -51.44 18.73
C THR A 234 45.18 -50.76 17.97
N ILE A 235 45.43 -50.32 16.73
CA ILE A 235 44.44 -49.59 15.91
C ILE A 235 43.12 -50.37 15.78
N THR A 236 43.16 -51.70 15.89
CA THR A 236 41.98 -52.59 15.90
C THR A 236 41.01 -52.34 17.06
N ASN A 237 41.48 -51.72 18.14
CA ASN A 237 40.74 -51.53 19.40
C ASN A 237 40.38 -50.05 19.66
N LEU A 238 40.84 -49.13 18.80
CA LEU A 238 40.40 -47.74 18.84
C LEU A 238 38.94 -47.70 18.34
N ALA A 239 38.01 -47.42 19.25
CA ALA A 239 36.58 -47.32 18.96
C ALA A 239 36.15 -45.84 18.87
N PRO A 240 36.35 -45.16 17.73
CA PRO A 240 35.87 -43.81 17.55
C PRO A 240 34.35 -43.77 17.63
N SER A 241 33.84 -42.83 18.42
CA SER A 241 32.41 -42.58 18.57
C SER A 241 32.16 -41.08 18.64
N ILE A 242 30.96 -40.64 18.27
CA ILE A 242 30.54 -39.26 18.56
C ILE A 242 29.96 -39.26 19.97
N ASP A 243 30.54 -38.46 20.86
CA ASP A 243 29.96 -38.26 22.20
C ASP A 243 28.74 -37.36 22.09
N ALA A 244 27.57 -37.97 22.30
CA ALA A 244 26.29 -37.32 22.25
C ALA A 244 25.80 -36.86 23.63
N THR A 245 26.59 -37.00 24.71
CA THR A 245 26.21 -36.64 26.09
C THR A 245 26.63 -35.23 26.48
N SER A 246 27.65 -34.68 25.82
CA SER A 246 28.11 -33.29 25.94
C SER A 246 27.22 -32.29 25.20
N LYS A 247 25.90 -32.56 25.18
CA LYS A 247 24.92 -31.73 24.47
C LYS A 247 24.87 -30.35 25.10
N LEU A 248 25.22 -29.37 24.27
CA LEU A 248 25.27 -27.94 24.55
C LEU A 248 26.46 -27.61 25.44
N GLY A 249 27.54 -27.14 24.81
CA GLY A 249 28.35 -26.16 25.52
C GLY A 249 27.39 -25.06 25.97
N THR A 250 27.39 -24.76 27.26
CA THR A 250 26.78 -23.57 27.87
C THR A 250 27.26 -22.27 27.21
N GLU A 251 28.22 -22.36 26.28
CA GLU A 251 28.74 -21.30 25.41
C GLU A 251 27.93 -21.08 24.12
N ALA A 252 27.10 -22.03 23.69
CA ALA A 252 26.21 -21.87 22.53
C ALA A 252 24.92 -21.15 22.93
N ALA A 253 25.05 -19.94 23.48
CA ALA A 253 23.97 -18.96 23.51
C ALA A 253 24.18 -17.99 22.32
N PRO A 254 23.95 -18.42 21.06
CA PRO A 254 24.23 -17.57 19.89
C PRO A 254 23.36 -16.32 19.83
N TYR A 255 22.36 -16.23 20.72
CA TYR A 255 21.45 -15.11 20.87
C TYR A 255 21.73 -14.28 22.12
N LYS A 256 22.88 -14.44 22.79
CA LYS A 256 23.24 -13.59 23.92
C LYS A 256 23.24 -12.13 23.45
N THR A 257 22.22 -11.44 23.97
CA THR A 257 21.82 -10.06 23.81
C THR A 257 22.92 -9.13 24.30
N GLU A 258 23.87 -8.82 23.43
CA GLU A 258 24.49 -7.50 23.40
C GLU A 258 24.19 -6.84 22.05
N ASP A 259 22.90 -6.87 21.75
CA ASP A 259 22.01 -5.76 21.40
C ASP A 259 22.45 -4.77 20.33
N VAL A 260 21.83 -4.91 19.16
CA VAL A 260 21.70 -3.80 18.24
C VAL A 260 20.60 -2.87 18.77
N GLN A 261 21.01 -1.87 19.53
CA GLN A 261 20.13 -0.83 20.04
C GLN A 261 19.43 -0.12 18.87
N LEU A 262 18.10 -0.09 18.86
CA LEU A 262 17.31 0.50 17.78
C LEU A 262 17.31 2.02 17.85
N TYR A 263 17.25 2.58 19.05
CA TYR A 263 17.10 4.01 19.30
C TYR A 263 18.40 4.65 19.78
N GLU A 264 18.48 5.98 19.76
CA GLU A 264 19.69 6.71 20.17
C GLU A 264 20.04 6.51 21.65
N GLN A 265 19.02 6.42 22.52
CA GLN A 265 19.19 6.13 23.95
C GLN A 265 18.60 4.75 24.29
N ALA A 266 19.20 4.07 25.27
CA ALA A 266 18.89 2.67 25.57
C ALA A 266 17.50 2.46 26.19
N ASP A 267 16.94 3.50 26.81
CA ASP A 267 15.68 3.51 27.56
C ASP A 267 14.63 4.43 26.92
N GLN A 268 14.81 4.79 25.64
CA GLN A 268 13.91 5.71 24.94
C GLN A 268 13.52 5.21 23.56
N THR A 269 12.33 5.58 23.12
CA THR A 269 11.85 5.39 21.74
C THR A 269 11.72 6.73 21.02
N GLY A 270 11.63 6.69 19.69
CA GLY A 270 11.27 7.85 18.87
C GLY A 270 12.38 8.33 17.92
N LYS A 271 13.62 8.43 18.41
CA LYS A 271 14.80 8.76 17.56
C LYS A 271 15.66 7.53 17.35
N CYS A 272 15.87 7.15 16.09
CA CYS A 272 16.68 5.99 15.71
C CYS A 272 18.17 6.20 15.97
N ASN A 273 18.89 5.11 16.23
CA ASN A 273 20.32 5.15 16.49
C ASN A 273 21.12 5.53 15.23
N GLU A 274 21.76 6.69 15.24
CA GLU A 274 22.55 7.17 14.09
C GLU A 274 23.74 6.27 13.75
N ALA A 275 24.28 5.51 14.72
CA ALA A 275 25.35 4.56 14.45
C ALA A 275 24.88 3.43 13.51
N ASN A 276 23.60 3.06 13.57
CA ASN A 276 23.03 2.06 12.68
C ASN A 276 22.86 2.59 11.25
N ALA A 277 22.46 3.87 11.11
CA ALA A 277 22.31 4.53 9.81
C ALA A 277 23.64 4.67 9.06
N ARG A 278 24.77 4.75 9.79
CA ARG A 278 26.13 4.89 9.25
C ARG A 278 26.85 3.55 9.07
N ALA A 279 26.20 2.44 9.40
CA ALA A 279 26.80 1.12 9.34
C ALA A 279 27.08 0.68 7.90
N ASP A 280 28.20 -0.02 7.70
CA ASP A 280 28.53 -0.59 6.40
C ASP A 280 27.70 -1.85 6.14
N ALA A 281 27.06 -1.93 4.97
CA ALA A 281 26.17 -3.03 4.62
C ALA A 281 26.87 -4.39 4.45
N THR A 282 28.19 -4.39 4.24
CA THR A 282 29.01 -5.59 4.05
C THR A 282 29.49 -6.12 5.38
N THR A 283 29.98 -5.25 6.26
CA THR A 283 30.56 -5.66 7.56
C THR A 283 29.55 -5.68 8.69
N GLU A 284 28.53 -4.83 8.64
CA GLU A 284 27.54 -4.64 9.70
C GLU A 284 26.08 -4.70 9.20
N PRO A 285 25.69 -5.71 8.39
CA PRO A 285 24.34 -5.81 7.82
C PRO A 285 23.22 -5.86 8.88
N HIS A 286 23.52 -6.35 10.08
CA HIS A 286 22.58 -6.39 11.21
C HIS A 286 22.24 -4.98 11.73
N LYS A 287 23.19 -4.04 11.70
CA LYS A 287 22.95 -2.63 12.05
C LYS A 287 22.16 -1.91 10.95
N VAL A 288 22.49 -2.16 9.68
CA VAL A 288 21.70 -1.64 8.54
C VAL A 288 20.24 -2.14 8.61
N ALA A 289 20.03 -3.40 9.00
CA ALA A 289 18.68 -3.92 9.23
C ALA A 289 17.97 -3.19 10.38
N ALA A 290 18.67 -2.96 11.50
CA ALA A 290 18.13 -2.24 12.65
C ALA A 290 17.74 -0.79 12.33
N ASP A 291 18.53 -0.08 11.52
CA ASP A 291 18.18 1.27 11.04
C ASP A 291 16.86 1.29 10.26
N LYS A 292 16.73 0.38 9.27
CA LYS A 292 15.51 0.25 8.46
C LYS A 292 14.30 -0.10 9.33
N ILE A 293 14.46 -1.05 10.25
CA ILE A 293 13.40 -1.47 11.16
C ILE A 293 12.99 -0.31 12.07
N CYS A 294 13.95 0.37 12.70
CA CYS A 294 13.64 1.53 13.55
C CYS A 294 12.91 2.61 12.75
N THR A 295 13.42 2.98 11.57
CA THR A 295 12.81 4.00 10.71
C THR A 295 11.35 3.66 10.38
N ALA A 296 11.06 2.39 10.07
CA ALA A 296 9.70 1.92 9.82
C ALA A 296 8.83 1.87 11.08
N MET A 297 9.41 1.57 12.25
CA MET A 297 8.71 1.54 13.52
C MET A 297 8.29 2.95 13.98
N VAL A 298 9.19 3.92 13.89
CA VAL A 298 8.93 5.32 14.28
C VAL A 298 8.09 6.08 13.26
N HIS A 299 8.03 5.62 12.00
CA HIS A 299 7.16 6.22 10.98
C HIS A 299 5.70 6.13 11.40
N LYS A 300 5.06 7.29 11.57
CA LYS A 300 3.64 7.42 11.89
C LYS A 300 2.94 7.96 10.64
N PRO A 301 2.33 7.09 9.81
CA PRO A 301 1.59 7.58 8.66
C PRO A 301 0.41 8.42 9.13
N THR A 302 0.21 9.57 8.48
CA THR A 302 -1.00 10.36 8.68
C THR A 302 -2.17 9.58 8.09
N SER A 303 -3.20 9.34 8.88
CA SER A 303 -4.44 8.74 8.36
C SER A 303 -5.29 9.82 7.69
N HIS A 304 -5.84 9.49 6.53
CA HIS A 304 -6.71 10.32 5.72
C HIS A 304 -8.13 9.76 5.71
N THR A 305 -8.67 9.42 6.88
CA THR A 305 -10.04 8.90 7.00
C THR A 305 -11.03 9.78 6.24
N PRO A 306 -11.85 9.19 5.35
CA PRO A 306 -12.87 9.95 4.61
C PRO A 306 -13.82 10.70 5.56
N LEU A 307 -14.18 11.94 5.21
CA LEU A 307 -15.08 12.77 6.03
C LEU A 307 -16.43 12.07 6.29
N THR A 308 -16.99 12.21 7.47
CA THR A 308 -18.37 11.76 7.71
C THR A 308 -19.33 12.50 6.78
N LEU A 309 -20.27 11.76 6.17
CA LEU A 309 -21.25 12.31 5.23
C LEU A 309 -22.47 12.87 5.97
N ASP A 310 -22.27 13.89 6.79
CA ASP A 310 -23.34 14.59 7.50
C ASP A 310 -23.21 16.11 7.31
N GLY A 311 -24.33 16.82 7.42
CA GLY A 311 -24.34 18.26 7.17
C GLY A 311 -23.48 19.07 8.13
N SER A 312 -23.24 18.62 9.37
CA SER A 312 -22.37 19.36 10.28
C SER A 312 -20.90 19.26 9.84
N THR A 313 -20.44 18.05 9.52
CA THR A 313 -19.07 17.78 9.07
C THR A 313 -18.81 18.43 7.71
N LEU A 314 -19.71 18.23 6.74
CA LEU A 314 -19.50 18.72 5.37
C LEU A 314 -19.60 20.25 5.28
N SER A 315 -20.54 20.88 5.99
CA SER A 315 -20.67 22.35 5.99
C SER A 315 -19.52 23.07 6.69
N SER A 316 -18.80 22.40 7.60
CA SER A 316 -17.66 22.97 8.31
C SER A 316 -16.34 22.83 7.55
N ASN A 317 -16.31 22.03 6.48
CA ASN A 317 -15.10 21.80 5.70
C ASN A 317 -14.86 22.92 4.68
N GLU A 318 -13.69 23.55 4.75
CA GLU A 318 -13.32 24.70 3.91
C GLU A 318 -13.21 24.35 2.42
N ASP A 319 -12.78 23.13 2.07
CA ASP A 319 -12.73 22.71 0.66
C ASP A 319 -14.13 22.55 0.08
N ILE A 320 -15.06 21.96 0.85
CA ILE A 320 -16.47 21.83 0.44
C ILE A 320 -17.12 23.20 0.25
N LYS A 321 -16.96 24.13 1.20
CA LYS A 321 -17.47 25.51 1.06
C LYS A 321 -16.94 26.17 -0.21
N ARG A 322 -15.62 26.12 -0.41
CA ARG A 322 -14.93 26.73 -1.56
C ARG A 322 -15.35 26.13 -2.91
N ILE A 323 -15.69 24.84 -2.96
CA ILE A 323 -16.18 24.24 -4.20
C ILE A 323 -17.66 24.58 -4.41
N ALA A 324 -18.47 24.52 -3.35
CA ALA A 324 -19.90 24.81 -3.41
C ALA A 324 -20.18 26.27 -3.78
N GLU A 325 -19.44 27.24 -3.22
CA GLU A 325 -19.60 28.67 -3.53
C GLU A 325 -19.44 28.94 -5.04
N ARG A 326 -18.52 28.25 -5.71
CA ARG A 326 -18.20 28.48 -7.13
C ARG A 326 -19.23 27.92 -8.09
N CYS A 327 -20.13 27.10 -7.60
CA CYS A 327 -21.07 26.36 -8.43
C CYS A 327 -22.53 26.70 -8.09
N LEU A 328 -22.82 27.09 -6.85
CA LEU A 328 -24.15 27.55 -6.45
C LEU A 328 -24.45 28.92 -7.07
N GLY A 329 -25.57 29.03 -7.79
CA GLY A 329 -25.92 30.23 -8.57
C GLY A 329 -25.92 31.54 -7.77
N GLN A 330 -26.24 31.50 -6.47
CA GLN A 330 -26.28 32.68 -5.60
C GLN A 330 -24.89 33.19 -5.16
N TYR A 331 -23.83 32.40 -5.37
CA TYR A 331 -22.47 32.68 -4.91
C TYR A 331 -21.44 32.66 -6.04
N LYS A 332 -21.67 31.94 -7.14
CA LYS A 332 -20.67 31.61 -8.18
C LYS A 332 -19.93 32.80 -8.80
N ASP A 333 -20.58 33.95 -8.89
CA ASP A 333 -20.03 35.15 -9.55
C ASP A 333 -19.35 36.10 -8.54
N LYS A 334 -19.32 35.73 -7.25
CA LYS A 334 -18.72 36.55 -6.19
C LYS A 334 -17.24 36.19 -6.03
N THR A 335 -16.39 37.22 -6.05
CA THR A 335 -14.94 37.06 -5.83
C THR A 335 -14.57 36.88 -4.36
N LYS A 336 -15.44 37.32 -3.45
CA LYS A 336 -15.31 37.17 -2.00
C LYS A 336 -16.69 37.23 -1.37
N LEU A 337 -16.95 36.35 -0.40
CA LEU A 337 -18.16 36.38 0.40
C LEU A 337 -18.01 37.34 1.59
N ALA A 338 -19.07 38.06 1.92
CA ALA A 338 -19.20 38.75 3.19
C ALA A 338 -19.46 37.74 4.32
N THR A 339 -19.13 38.08 5.56
CA THR A 339 -19.31 37.19 6.74
C THR A 339 -20.73 36.63 6.85
N GLN A 340 -21.75 37.46 6.59
CA GLN A 340 -23.14 37.01 6.60
C GLN A 340 -23.44 35.99 5.48
N GLU A 341 -22.78 36.12 4.33
CA GLU A 341 -22.96 35.19 3.20
C GLU A 341 -22.24 33.86 3.45
N GLU A 342 -21.08 33.89 4.14
CA GLU A 342 -20.39 32.68 4.60
C GLU A 342 -21.24 31.90 5.63
N GLU A 343 -21.90 32.61 6.54
CA GLU A 343 -22.83 32.01 7.52
C GLU A 343 -24.04 31.40 6.80
N GLN A 344 -24.62 32.13 5.84
CA GLN A 344 -25.72 31.63 5.02
C GLN A 344 -25.32 30.39 4.20
N LEU A 345 -24.14 30.38 3.59
CA LEU A 345 -23.61 29.22 2.86
C LEU A 345 -23.46 28.03 3.81
N THR A 346 -22.88 28.24 4.99
CA THR A 346 -22.69 27.19 5.99
C THR A 346 -24.02 26.58 6.42
N ASN A 347 -25.01 27.41 6.75
CA ASN A 347 -26.35 26.96 7.13
C ASN A 347 -27.06 26.23 5.98
N PHE A 348 -26.97 26.75 4.76
CA PHE A 348 -27.50 26.10 3.57
C PHE A 348 -26.90 24.71 3.37
N LEU A 349 -25.57 24.57 3.44
CA LEU A 349 -24.89 23.29 3.26
C LEU A 349 -25.27 22.30 4.38
N LYS A 350 -25.38 22.79 5.63
CA LYS A 350 -25.78 21.97 6.77
C LYS A 350 -27.17 21.37 6.60
N GLU A 351 -28.11 22.16 6.08
CA GLU A 351 -29.46 21.68 5.78
C GLU A 351 -29.48 20.77 4.54
N ALA A 352 -28.78 21.16 3.47
CA ALA A 352 -28.78 20.44 2.21
C ALA A 352 -28.16 19.04 2.30
N TYR A 353 -27.13 18.87 3.14
CA TYR A 353 -26.49 17.59 3.39
C TYR A 353 -27.13 16.79 4.52
N THR A 354 -28.22 17.29 5.12
CA THR A 354 -29.00 16.63 6.19
C THR A 354 -28.26 16.46 7.52
N LYS A 355 -28.96 15.95 8.55
CA LYS A 355 -28.44 15.95 9.93
C LYS A 355 -27.53 14.76 10.26
N SER A 356 -27.59 13.68 9.50
CA SER A 356 -26.85 12.44 9.79
C SER A 356 -26.42 11.71 8.53
N GLU A 357 -25.46 10.79 8.64
CA GLU A 357 -25.04 9.94 7.52
C GLU A 357 -26.18 9.04 7.01
N THR A 358 -27.09 8.60 7.88
CA THR A 358 -28.28 7.84 7.50
C THR A 358 -29.24 8.69 6.67
N ASP A 359 -29.44 9.96 7.05
CA ASP A 359 -30.29 10.89 6.32
C ASP A 359 -29.64 11.26 4.97
N PHE A 360 -28.32 11.47 4.95
CA PHE A 360 -27.56 11.73 3.74
C PHE A 360 -27.70 10.55 2.78
N LYS A 361 -27.46 9.32 3.25
CA LYS A 361 -27.67 8.12 2.45
C LYS A 361 -29.11 8.08 1.96
N THR A 362 -30.11 8.29 2.80
CA THR A 362 -31.51 8.27 2.33
C THR A 362 -31.78 9.27 1.20
N ASN A 363 -31.25 10.49 1.28
CA ASN A 363 -31.49 11.54 0.29
C ASN A 363 -30.61 11.44 -0.98
N PHE A 364 -29.39 10.92 -0.85
CA PHE A 364 -28.42 10.86 -1.96
C PHE A 364 -28.18 9.44 -2.50
N LYS A 365 -28.66 8.36 -1.85
CA LYS A 365 -28.39 6.96 -2.25
C LYS A 365 -28.83 6.66 -3.67
N THR A 366 -29.99 7.18 -4.09
CA THR A 366 -30.49 6.99 -5.46
C THR A 366 -29.64 7.71 -6.50
N LEU A 367 -28.85 8.70 -6.09
CA LEU A 367 -27.96 9.48 -6.95
C LEU A 367 -26.52 8.97 -6.93
N VAL A 368 -26.03 8.49 -5.79
CA VAL A 368 -24.63 8.12 -5.57
C VAL A 368 -24.38 6.61 -5.73
N GLU A 369 -25.29 5.78 -5.24
CA GLU A 369 -25.09 4.32 -5.25
C GLU A 369 -25.91 3.67 -6.37
N LYS A 370 -27.22 3.93 -6.40
CA LYS A 370 -28.18 3.21 -7.27
C LYS A 370 -28.42 3.87 -8.63
N LYS A 371 -27.86 5.05 -8.88
CA LYS A 371 -28.01 5.69 -10.19
C LYS A 371 -27.31 4.80 -11.22
N LYS A 372 -28.00 4.50 -12.31
CA LYS A 372 -27.42 3.72 -13.40
C LYS A 372 -26.70 4.61 -14.38
N VAL A 373 -25.50 4.20 -14.77
CA VAL A 373 -24.69 4.82 -15.82
C VAL A 373 -24.29 3.76 -16.84
N LYS A 374 -24.02 4.18 -18.09
CA LYS A 374 -23.58 3.29 -19.16
C LYS A 374 -22.06 3.18 -19.12
N VAL A 375 -21.54 1.97 -19.16
CA VAL A 375 -20.10 1.67 -19.26
C VAL A 375 -19.86 0.57 -20.30
N LYS A 376 -18.75 0.64 -21.01
CA LYS A 376 -18.30 -0.42 -21.92
C LYS A 376 -17.60 -1.52 -21.12
N LYS A 377 -18.17 -2.72 -21.08
CA LYS A 377 -17.55 -3.91 -20.48
C LYS A 377 -17.30 -4.97 -21.55
N GLY A 378 -16.04 -5.17 -21.92
CA GLY A 378 -15.68 -5.96 -23.09
C GLY A 378 -16.18 -5.30 -24.38
N ASP A 379 -16.91 -6.03 -25.22
CA ASP A 379 -17.46 -5.52 -26.48
C ASP A 379 -18.88 -4.94 -26.35
N GLU A 380 -19.46 -4.94 -25.14
CA GLU A 380 -20.85 -4.51 -24.89
C GLU A 380 -20.93 -3.24 -24.04
N ILE A 381 -21.98 -2.44 -24.27
CA ILE A 381 -22.35 -1.33 -23.39
C ILE A 381 -23.37 -1.84 -22.37
N LYS A 382 -23.03 -1.75 -21.08
CA LYS A 382 -23.88 -2.20 -19.97
C LYS A 382 -24.33 -1.03 -19.12
N SER A 383 -25.56 -1.09 -18.64
CA SER A 383 -26.08 -0.16 -17.64
C SER A 383 -25.83 -0.74 -16.26
N VAL A 384 -24.98 -0.09 -15.47
CA VAL A 384 -24.55 -0.56 -14.16
C VAL A 384 -24.78 0.52 -13.10
N ASP A 385 -24.94 0.09 -11.85
CA ASP A 385 -25.07 0.99 -10.71
C ASP A 385 -23.70 1.62 -10.41
N ILE A 386 -23.66 2.92 -10.05
CA ILE A 386 -22.41 3.64 -9.75
C ILE A 386 -21.58 2.92 -8.68
N GLU A 387 -22.22 2.34 -7.67
CA GLU A 387 -21.53 1.62 -6.59
C GLU A 387 -20.68 0.43 -7.09
N THR A 388 -21.01 -0.13 -8.26
CA THR A 388 -20.32 -1.28 -8.86
C THR A 388 -19.12 -0.90 -9.73
N ILE A 389 -18.81 0.39 -9.85
CA ILE A 389 -17.67 0.90 -10.63
C ILE A 389 -16.47 1.04 -9.71
N ASP A 390 -15.50 0.14 -9.87
CA ASP A 390 -14.36 -0.06 -8.97
C ASP A 390 -12.98 0.14 -9.66
N ASN A 391 -12.98 0.63 -10.90
CA ASN A 391 -11.76 0.83 -11.67
C ASN A 391 -11.80 2.10 -12.54
N ASP A 392 -10.62 2.62 -12.87
CA ASP A 392 -10.47 3.90 -13.61
C ASP A 392 -10.96 3.82 -15.05
N ALA A 393 -10.86 2.67 -15.71
CA ALA A 393 -11.29 2.51 -17.09
C ALA A 393 -12.83 2.66 -17.22
N ASP A 394 -13.57 1.98 -16.35
CA ASP A 394 -15.03 2.10 -16.27
C ASP A 394 -15.45 3.52 -15.83
N GLU A 395 -14.72 4.14 -14.90
CA GLU A 395 -14.96 5.53 -14.49
C GLU A 395 -14.83 6.49 -15.68
N HIS A 396 -13.73 6.42 -16.44
CA HIS A 396 -13.48 7.31 -17.56
C HIS A 396 -14.49 7.13 -18.69
N ASP A 397 -14.87 5.88 -19.03
CA ASP A 397 -15.91 5.62 -20.03
C ASP A 397 -17.29 6.14 -19.56
N ALA A 398 -17.65 5.95 -18.28
CA ALA A 398 -18.87 6.50 -17.70
C ALA A 398 -18.91 8.04 -17.83
N LEU A 399 -17.84 8.72 -17.41
CA LEU A 399 -17.75 10.18 -17.45
C LEU A 399 -17.79 10.73 -18.88
N ALA A 400 -17.11 10.07 -19.83
CA ALA A 400 -17.14 10.46 -21.24
C ALA A 400 -18.55 10.37 -21.84
N ARG A 401 -19.29 9.29 -21.53
CA ARG A 401 -20.66 9.11 -21.99
C ARG A 401 -21.63 10.10 -21.36
N LEU A 402 -21.53 10.33 -20.05
CA LEU A 402 -22.32 11.34 -19.35
C LEU A 402 -22.08 12.72 -19.97
N THR A 403 -20.83 13.05 -20.29
CA THR A 403 -20.50 14.31 -20.97
C THR A 403 -21.14 14.40 -22.35
N ALA A 404 -21.10 13.33 -23.14
CA ALA A 404 -21.76 13.29 -24.45
C ALA A 404 -23.29 13.42 -24.36
N GLU A 405 -23.91 12.80 -23.35
CA GLU A 405 -25.35 12.91 -23.06
C GLU A 405 -25.70 14.38 -22.72
N HIS A 406 -24.97 15.03 -21.81
CA HIS A 406 -25.17 16.45 -21.46
C HIS A 406 -25.03 17.40 -22.65
N VAL A 407 -24.04 17.17 -23.52
CA VAL A 407 -23.84 17.99 -24.73
C VAL A 407 -25.01 17.82 -25.68
N SER A 408 -25.48 16.58 -25.87
CA SER A 408 -26.60 16.28 -26.76
C SER A 408 -27.90 16.92 -26.26
N GLU A 409 -28.17 16.85 -24.95
CA GLU A 409 -29.35 17.46 -24.33
C GLU A 409 -29.38 18.98 -24.52
N LYS A 410 -28.25 19.66 -24.26
CA LYS A 410 -28.15 21.12 -24.48
C LYS A 410 -28.44 21.51 -25.94
N LEU A 411 -27.86 20.78 -26.89
CA LEU A 411 -28.10 21.03 -28.31
C LEU A 411 -29.57 20.84 -28.69
N THR A 412 -30.29 19.91 -28.06
CA THR A 412 -31.73 19.72 -28.28
C THR A 412 -32.60 20.78 -27.59
N GLU A 413 -32.15 21.33 -26.46
CA GLU A 413 -32.86 22.41 -25.76
C GLU A 413 -32.75 23.74 -26.53
N ASP A 414 -31.56 24.04 -27.06
CA ASP A 414 -31.31 25.22 -27.90
C ASP A 414 -32.09 25.19 -29.23
N GLN A 415 -32.59 24.02 -29.64
CA GLN A 415 -33.38 23.83 -30.86
C GLN A 415 -34.90 23.88 -30.64
N LYS A 416 -35.40 24.07 -29.41
CA LYS A 416 -36.84 24.23 -29.16
C LYS A 416 -37.31 25.63 -29.61
N PRO A 417 -38.31 25.76 -30.52
CA PRO A 417 -38.82 27.06 -30.92
C PRO A 417 -39.53 27.76 -29.74
N ASN A 418 -39.17 29.02 -29.49
CA ASN A 418 -39.88 29.91 -28.58
C ASN A 418 -41.28 30.22 -29.14
N THR A 419 -42.34 29.63 -28.57
CA THR A 419 -43.72 30.01 -28.90
C THR A 419 -44.29 30.88 -27.78
N LYS A 420 -44.33 32.20 -27.99
CA LYS A 420 -45.24 33.13 -27.32
C LYS A 420 -46.08 33.86 -28.38
N ASP A 421 -47.39 33.67 -28.26
CA ASP A 421 -48.57 34.46 -28.70
C ASP A 421 -48.70 35.04 -30.12
N GLN A 422 -49.75 34.63 -30.84
CA GLN A 422 -50.99 35.43 -31.04
C GLN A 422 -52.08 34.70 -31.88
N GLY A 423 -53.28 34.59 -31.30
CA GLY A 423 -54.55 35.13 -31.84
C GLY A 423 -55.15 34.72 -33.21
N GLN A 424 -56.16 33.84 -33.15
CA GLN A 424 -57.53 33.96 -33.71
C GLN A 424 -57.88 33.75 -35.22
N SER A 425 -58.82 32.81 -35.39
CA SER A 425 -59.97 32.74 -36.34
C SER A 425 -59.80 32.24 -37.78
N GLY A 426 -60.65 31.27 -38.17
CA GLY A 426 -61.10 31.08 -39.56
C GLY A 426 -61.18 29.62 -40.05
N GLU A 427 -62.38 29.05 -40.00
CA GLU A 427 -62.78 27.69 -40.40
C GLU A 427 -62.85 27.48 -41.94
N LYS A 428 -62.33 26.36 -42.48
CA LYS A 428 -63.07 25.36 -43.32
C LYS A 428 -62.18 24.42 -44.18
N THR A 429 -62.34 23.12 -43.88
CA THR A 429 -62.55 21.95 -44.77
C THR A 429 -61.48 21.48 -45.78
N GLY A 430 -61.10 20.19 -45.68
CA GLY A 430 -60.74 19.36 -46.83
C GLY A 430 -59.57 18.37 -46.66
N GLU A 431 -59.90 17.11 -46.34
CA GLU A 431 -59.20 15.81 -46.53
C GLU A 431 -57.71 15.66 -46.99
N LYS A 432 -57.06 14.70 -46.29
CA LYS A 432 -56.12 13.62 -46.72
C LYS A 432 -54.58 13.82 -46.68
N LYS A 433 -53.99 13.06 -45.73
CA LYS A 433 -52.76 12.23 -45.73
C LYS A 433 -51.54 12.66 -46.57
N GLU A 434 -50.41 12.92 -45.92
CA GLU A 434 -49.21 12.06 -45.87
C GLU A 434 -48.11 12.78 -45.06
N GLY A 435 -47.32 12.02 -44.29
CA GLY A 435 -46.24 12.58 -43.48
C GLY A 435 -44.99 12.87 -44.31
N GLU A 436 -44.26 13.94 -44.00
CA GLU A 436 -42.89 14.08 -44.52
C GLU A 436 -41.95 14.89 -43.60
N LYS A 437 -40.71 14.38 -43.56
CA LYS A 437 -39.53 14.72 -42.77
C LYS A 437 -39.20 16.22 -42.67
N ILE A 438 -38.75 16.61 -41.46
CA ILE A 438 -37.89 17.78 -41.26
C ILE A 438 -36.58 17.51 -42.03
N THR A 439 -36.34 18.32 -43.06
CA THR A 439 -35.20 18.20 -43.97
C THR A 439 -33.96 18.86 -43.37
N GLY A 440 -32.84 18.12 -43.34
CA GLY A 440 -31.51 18.69 -43.13
C GLY A 440 -31.13 19.63 -44.29
N VAL A 441 -30.38 20.68 -43.97
CA VAL A 441 -29.90 21.68 -44.93
C VAL A 441 -29.11 20.98 -46.05
N ASN A 442 -29.61 21.02 -47.28
CA ASN A 442 -28.96 20.39 -48.43
C ASN A 442 -28.25 21.44 -49.28
N CYS A 443 -27.02 21.78 -48.90
CA CYS A 443 -26.14 22.69 -49.66
C CYS A 443 -25.78 22.17 -51.07
N SER A 444 -26.02 20.89 -51.36
CA SER A 444 -25.66 20.25 -52.64
C SER A 444 -26.54 20.67 -53.82
N ARG A 445 -27.60 21.45 -53.58
CA ARG A 445 -28.47 22.00 -54.65
C ARG A 445 -27.87 23.22 -55.36
N HIS A 446 -26.82 23.82 -54.80
CA HIS A 446 -26.20 25.03 -55.36
C HIS A 446 -25.09 24.68 -56.34
N ALA A 447 -25.36 24.86 -57.63
CA ALA A 447 -24.42 24.55 -58.72
C ALA A 447 -23.40 25.67 -58.99
N THR A 448 -23.56 26.84 -58.38
CA THR A 448 -22.69 28.01 -58.56
C THR A 448 -22.17 28.55 -57.23
N GLN A 449 -20.96 29.09 -57.24
CA GLN A 449 -20.30 29.65 -56.05
C GLN A 449 -21.14 30.77 -55.41
N ASP A 450 -21.71 31.66 -56.22
CA ASP A 450 -22.53 32.79 -55.75
C ASP A 450 -23.82 32.34 -55.04
N ALA A 451 -24.47 31.27 -55.52
CA ALA A 451 -25.65 30.72 -54.86
C ALA A 451 -25.27 30.03 -53.54
N CYS A 452 -24.13 29.34 -53.52
CA CYS A 452 -23.62 28.65 -52.34
C CYS A 452 -23.25 29.60 -51.19
N THR A 453 -22.59 30.72 -51.49
CA THR A 453 -22.12 31.66 -50.44
C THR A 453 -23.19 32.61 -49.93
N LYS A 454 -24.34 32.70 -50.61
CA LYS A 454 -25.49 33.50 -50.16
C LYS A 454 -26.37 32.75 -49.16
N ASP A 455 -26.29 31.43 -49.13
CA ASP A 455 -27.12 30.61 -48.25
C ASP A 455 -26.45 30.43 -46.88
N GLN A 456 -27.21 30.67 -45.80
CA GLN A 456 -26.68 30.52 -44.45
C GLN A 456 -26.36 29.06 -44.18
N ASN A 457 -25.14 28.81 -43.69
CA ASN A 457 -24.56 27.50 -43.38
C ASN A 457 -23.98 26.70 -44.56
N CYS A 458 -23.84 27.28 -45.75
CA CYS A 458 -23.13 26.65 -46.87
C CYS A 458 -21.80 27.36 -47.19
N LYS A 459 -20.77 26.61 -47.57
CA LYS A 459 -19.46 27.14 -47.99
C LYS A 459 -18.98 26.44 -49.25
N TRP A 460 -18.47 27.23 -50.20
CA TRP A 460 -17.88 26.72 -51.43
C TRP A 460 -16.43 26.29 -51.19
N GLU A 461 -16.14 24.99 -51.33
CA GLU A 461 -14.80 24.42 -51.19
C GLU A 461 -14.60 23.26 -52.19
N ASN A 462 -13.45 23.21 -52.87
CA ASN A 462 -13.11 22.21 -53.90
C ASN A 462 -14.12 22.14 -55.06
N ASN A 463 -14.52 23.29 -55.62
CA ASN A 463 -15.50 23.40 -56.71
C ASN A 463 -16.88 22.77 -56.40
N ALA A 464 -17.23 22.65 -55.12
CA ALA A 464 -18.52 22.14 -54.67
C ALA A 464 -19.02 22.91 -53.45
N CYS A 465 -20.35 23.01 -53.31
CA CYS A 465 -20.99 23.61 -52.15
C CYS A 465 -21.16 22.60 -51.03
N LYS A 466 -20.60 22.88 -49.84
CA LYS A 466 -20.61 21.98 -48.67
C LYS A 466 -21.27 22.64 -47.47
N ASP A 467 -21.83 21.80 -46.59
CA ASP A 467 -22.39 22.26 -45.32
C ASP A 467 -21.26 22.65 -44.35
N SER A 468 -21.30 23.89 -43.88
CA SER A 468 -20.29 24.47 -42.99
C SER A 468 -20.37 23.96 -41.55
N SER A 469 -21.50 23.35 -41.16
CA SER A 469 -21.71 22.79 -39.82
C SER A 469 -20.77 21.60 -39.53
N PHE A 470 -20.36 20.85 -40.56
CA PHE A 470 -19.45 19.71 -40.42
C PHE A 470 -18.01 20.13 -40.06
N LEU A 471 -17.58 21.32 -40.50
CA LEU A 471 -16.22 21.82 -40.25
C LEU A 471 -16.03 22.39 -38.83
N VAL A 472 -17.09 22.93 -38.22
CA VAL A 472 -17.03 23.47 -36.84
C VAL A 472 -16.86 22.34 -35.82
N ASN A 473 -17.55 21.22 -35.98
CA ASN A 473 -17.42 20.05 -35.08
C ASN A 473 -16.02 19.41 -35.12
N LYS A 474 -15.36 19.40 -36.28
CA LYS A 474 -14.02 18.82 -36.41
C LYS A 474 -12.93 19.67 -35.76
N LYS A 475 -13.09 21.00 -35.72
CA LYS A 475 -12.16 21.90 -35.01
C LYS A 475 -12.36 21.88 -33.49
N PHE A 476 -13.58 21.66 -33.01
CA PHE A 476 -13.83 21.48 -31.58
C PHE A 476 -13.24 20.17 -31.03
N ALA A 477 -13.36 19.06 -31.77
CA ALA A 477 -12.79 17.77 -31.36
C ALA A 477 -11.25 17.79 -31.19
N ILE A 478 -10.55 18.63 -31.97
CA ILE A 478 -9.08 18.76 -31.91
C ILE A 478 -8.62 19.67 -30.76
N MET A 479 -9.42 20.67 -30.35
CA MET A 479 -9.06 21.50 -29.19
C MET A 479 -9.29 20.77 -27.84
N VAL A 480 -10.27 19.87 -27.75
CA VAL A 480 -10.53 19.08 -26.53
C VAL A 480 -9.40 18.07 -26.25
N SER A 481 -8.72 17.57 -27.28
CA SER A 481 -7.61 16.62 -27.13
C SER A 481 -6.30 17.28 -26.68
N ALA A 482 -6.09 18.57 -26.98
CA ALA A 482 -4.89 19.31 -26.58
C ALA A 482 -4.93 19.83 -25.13
N PHE A 483 -6.12 20.05 -24.55
CA PHE A 483 -6.25 20.51 -23.16
C PHE A 483 -6.05 19.39 -22.11
N VAL A 484 -6.13 18.12 -22.53
CA VAL A 484 -5.86 16.95 -21.64
C VAL A 484 -4.36 16.62 -21.56
N SER A 485 -3.54 17.18 -22.45
CA SER A 485 -2.08 16.92 -22.51
C SER A 485 -1.21 17.94 -21.75
N LEU A 486 -1.82 18.95 -21.12
CA LEU A 486 -1.11 20.11 -20.51
C LEU A 486 -1.21 20.19 -18.98
N VAL A 487 -1.44 19.04 -18.32
CA VAL A 487 -1.11 18.86 -16.90
C VAL A 487 0.21 18.09 -16.85
N GLY A 488 1.31 18.85 -16.86
CA GLY A 488 2.67 18.35 -16.96
C GLY A 488 3.14 17.55 -15.74
N PHE A 489 4.09 16.67 -16.06
CA PHE A 489 4.95 15.84 -15.21
C PHE A 489 5.58 16.56 -14.02
#